data_AF-A0A929DPE1-F1
#
_entry.id   AF-A0A929DPE1-F1
#
_cell.length_a   1.000
_cell.length_b   1.000
_cell.length_c   1.000
_cell.angle_alpha   90.00
_cell.angle_beta   90.00
_cell.angle_gamma   90.00
#
_symmetry.space_group_name_H-M   'P 1'
#
loop_
_entity.id
_entity.type
_entity.pdbx_description
1 polymer ?
#
loop_
_entity_poly.entity_id
_entity_poly.type
_entity_poly.pdbx_seq_one_letter_code
_entity_poly.pdbx_strand_id
1 'polypeptide(L)'
;VETVKKLNIPRGVVINRAGVGDRKVDEYCVKEGIPVLLTIPLDTQIASYYSRGIPLVEGVPQWGERFQELFAKVREKVDNHG
;
A
#
# COMPACT_ATOMS: atom_id res chain seq x y z
N VAL A 1 8.25 -6.21 -8.98
CA VAL A 1 8.43 -7.19 -7.87
C VAL A 1 9.67 -8.06 -8.09
N GLU A 2 9.88 -8.61 -9.28
CA GLU A 2 10.98 -9.55 -9.55
C GLU A 2 12.39 -9.05 -9.16
N THR A 3 12.72 -7.79 -9.43
CA THR A 3 14.05 -7.26 -9.12
C THR A 3 14.35 -7.31 -7.61
N VAL A 4 13.46 -6.80 -6.77
CA VAL A 4 13.62 -6.82 -5.30
C VAL A 4 13.53 -8.23 -4.74
N LYS A 5 12.82 -9.15 -5.43
CA LYS A 5 12.79 -10.58 -5.09
C LYS A 5 14.13 -11.25 -5.28
N LYS A 6 14.78 -11.03 -6.42
CA LYS A 6 16.11 -11.59 -6.72
C LYS A 6 17.20 -11.07 -5.79
N LEU A 7 17.04 -9.86 -5.27
CA LEU A 7 17.98 -9.22 -4.37
C LEU A 7 17.72 -9.52 -2.88
N ASN A 8 16.74 -10.39 -2.56
CA ASN A 8 16.33 -10.69 -1.19
C ASN A 8 16.02 -9.44 -0.34
N ILE A 9 15.48 -8.39 -0.96
CA ILE A 9 15.09 -7.17 -0.27
C ILE A 9 13.67 -7.36 0.30
N PRO A 10 13.41 -7.01 1.58
CA PRO A 10 12.07 -7.08 2.15
C PRO A 10 11.12 -6.18 1.35
N ARG A 11 9.94 -6.70 1.04
CA ARG A 11 8.97 -6.04 0.15
C ARG A 11 7.54 -6.19 0.64
N GLY A 12 6.69 -5.28 0.19
CA GLY A 12 5.24 -5.33 0.34
C GLY A 12 4.57 -4.40 -0.67
N VAL A 13 3.25 -4.46 -0.76
CA VAL A 13 2.45 -3.68 -1.72
C VAL A 13 1.42 -2.84 -0.98
N VAL A 14 1.20 -1.62 -1.49
CA VAL A 14 0.01 -0.82 -1.16
C VAL A 14 -0.93 -0.89 -2.36
N ILE A 15 -2.16 -1.35 -2.15
CA ILE A 15 -3.16 -1.42 -3.22
C ILE A 15 -3.99 -0.14 -3.19
N ASN A 16 -3.90 0.65 -4.26
CA ASN A 16 -4.72 1.84 -4.44
C ASN A 16 -5.95 1.52 -5.31
N ARG A 17 -7.08 2.20 -5.08
CA ARG A 17 -8.37 1.96 -5.76
C ARG A 17 -8.85 0.51 -5.61
N ALA A 18 -8.72 -0.03 -4.42
CA ALA A 18 -9.13 -1.39 -4.13
C ALA A 18 -10.64 -1.59 -4.29
N GLY A 19 -11.04 -2.83 -4.60
CA GLY A 19 -12.42 -3.19 -4.91
C GLY A 19 -12.83 -2.93 -6.37
N VAL A 20 -11.91 -2.44 -7.20
CA VAL A 20 -12.12 -2.21 -8.64
C VAL A 20 -11.41 -3.28 -9.46
N GLY A 21 -12.08 -3.78 -10.48
CA GLY A 21 -11.52 -4.78 -11.39
C GLY A 21 -11.70 -6.22 -10.90
N ASP A 22 -10.88 -7.12 -11.43
CA ASP A 22 -11.03 -8.57 -11.33
C ASP A 22 -10.20 -9.22 -10.21
N ARG A 23 -9.76 -8.45 -9.22
CA ARG A 23 -8.93 -8.92 -8.07
C ARG A 23 -7.60 -9.59 -8.46
N LYS A 24 -7.16 -9.47 -9.72
CA LYS A 24 -5.89 -10.06 -10.17
C LYS A 24 -4.68 -9.61 -9.37
N VAL A 25 -4.68 -8.39 -8.86
CA VAL A 25 -3.58 -7.86 -8.02
C VAL A 25 -3.55 -8.56 -6.67
N ASP A 26 -4.70 -8.71 -6.03
CA ASP A 26 -4.85 -9.44 -4.78
C ASP A 26 -4.42 -10.91 -4.96
N GLU A 27 -4.94 -11.58 -6.00
CA GLU A 27 -4.59 -12.97 -6.34
C GLU A 27 -3.08 -13.13 -6.62
N TYR A 28 -2.49 -12.19 -7.35
CA TYR A 28 -1.05 -12.18 -7.60
C TYR A 28 -0.25 -12.02 -6.31
N CYS A 29 -0.65 -11.11 -5.42
CA CYS A 29 0.02 -10.93 -4.13
C CYS A 29 -0.06 -12.20 -3.26
N VAL A 30 -1.23 -12.85 -3.22
CA VAL A 30 -1.41 -14.12 -2.52
C VAL A 30 -0.52 -15.21 -3.12
N LYS A 31 -0.55 -15.39 -4.45
CA LYS A 31 0.23 -16.40 -5.16
C LYS A 31 1.74 -16.23 -4.95
N GLU A 32 2.22 -15.00 -4.96
CA GLU A 32 3.65 -14.69 -4.82
C GLU A 32 4.11 -14.49 -3.36
N GLY A 33 3.20 -14.66 -2.38
CA GLY A 33 3.49 -14.46 -0.96
C GLY A 33 3.90 -13.02 -0.63
N ILE A 34 3.36 -12.03 -1.34
CA ILE A 34 3.69 -10.61 -1.16
C ILE A 34 2.71 -10.02 -0.14
N PRO A 35 3.19 -9.46 0.97
CA PRO A 35 2.30 -8.85 1.96
C PRO A 35 1.70 -7.56 1.41
N VAL A 36 0.38 -7.46 1.49
CA VAL A 36 -0.34 -6.20 1.28
C VAL A 36 -0.31 -5.41 2.58
N LEU A 37 0.37 -4.27 2.59
CA LEU A 37 0.63 -3.49 3.80
C LEU A 37 -0.47 -2.46 4.10
N LEU A 38 -1.13 -1.96 3.04
CA LEU A 38 -2.23 -1.03 3.12
C LEU A 38 -3.11 -1.16 1.87
N THR A 39 -4.42 -0.96 2.05
CA THR A 39 -5.41 -0.97 0.98
C THR A 39 -6.20 0.34 1.03
N ILE A 40 -6.21 1.08 -0.08
CA ILE A 40 -6.96 2.33 -0.24
C ILE A 40 -8.15 2.06 -1.16
N PRO A 41 -9.41 2.16 -0.67
CA PRO A 41 -10.58 1.87 -1.49
C PRO A 41 -10.72 2.89 -2.63
N LEU A 42 -11.46 2.52 -3.68
CA LEU A 42 -11.97 3.52 -4.61
C LEU A 42 -12.98 4.41 -3.89
N ASP A 43 -12.58 5.65 -3.63
CA ASP A 43 -13.42 6.67 -3.03
C ASP A 43 -13.31 7.95 -3.87
N THR A 44 -14.44 8.49 -4.29
CA THR A 44 -14.50 9.67 -5.15
C THR A 44 -14.02 10.93 -4.44
N GLN A 45 -14.14 11.01 -3.11
CA GLN A 45 -13.54 12.09 -2.32
C GLN A 45 -12.02 12.01 -2.36
N ILE A 46 -11.46 10.80 -2.15
CA ILE A 46 -10.01 10.56 -2.26
C ILE A 46 -9.49 10.92 -3.65
N ALA A 47 -10.20 10.52 -4.70
CA ALA A 47 -9.84 10.85 -6.08
C ALA A 47 -9.83 12.37 -6.36
N SER A 48 -10.77 13.12 -5.75
CA SER A 48 -10.86 14.57 -5.87
C SER A 48 -9.70 15.31 -5.18
N TYR A 49 -9.24 14.83 -4.02
CA TYR A 49 -8.04 15.38 -3.38
C TYR A 49 -6.79 15.14 -4.22
N TYR A 50 -6.61 13.90 -4.72
CA TYR A 50 -5.49 13.55 -5.59
C TYR A 50 -5.45 14.42 -6.87
N SER A 51 -6.58 14.66 -7.52
CA SER A 51 -6.64 15.49 -8.74
C SER A 51 -6.28 16.96 -8.50
N ARG A 52 -6.36 17.42 -7.25
CA ARG A 52 -5.96 18.77 -6.84
C ARG A 52 -4.52 18.84 -6.31
N GLY A 53 -3.79 17.73 -6.31
CA GLY A 53 -2.44 17.65 -5.72
C GLY A 53 -2.44 17.74 -4.19
N ILE A 54 -3.59 17.53 -3.54
CA ILE A 54 -3.71 17.57 -2.08
C ILE A 54 -3.32 16.20 -1.52
N PRO A 55 -2.36 16.12 -0.58
CA PRO A 55 -2.03 14.88 0.10
C PRO A 55 -3.25 14.25 0.76
N LEU A 56 -3.39 12.92 0.66
CA LEU A 56 -4.54 12.20 1.21
C LEU A 56 -4.73 12.46 2.72
N VAL A 57 -3.64 12.58 3.47
CA VAL A 57 -3.67 12.87 4.91
C VAL A 57 -4.13 14.29 5.24
N GLU A 58 -3.99 15.24 4.31
CA GLU A 58 -4.53 16.60 4.48
C GLU A 58 -6.02 16.64 4.11
N GLY A 59 -6.40 15.94 3.04
CA GLY A 59 -7.79 15.88 2.59
C GLY A 59 -8.70 15.02 3.47
N VAL A 60 -8.15 13.96 4.06
CA VAL A 60 -8.88 12.99 4.88
C VAL A 60 -8.01 12.60 6.09
N PRO A 61 -8.04 13.40 7.18
CA PRO A 61 -7.13 13.26 8.31
C PRO A 61 -7.09 11.87 8.96
N GLN A 62 -8.18 11.10 8.85
CA GLN A 62 -8.28 9.72 9.36
C GLN A 62 -7.26 8.77 8.70
N TRP A 63 -6.70 9.13 7.53
CA TRP A 63 -5.62 8.36 6.91
C TRP A 63 -4.27 8.53 7.61
N GLY A 64 -4.10 9.56 8.45
CA GLY A 64 -2.84 9.80 9.16
C GLY A 64 -2.38 8.58 9.96
N GLU A 65 -3.25 8.04 10.81
CA GLU A 65 -2.97 6.84 11.62
C GLU A 65 -2.62 5.63 10.74
N ARG A 66 -3.37 5.41 9.65
CA ARG A 66 -3.11 4.31 8.71
C ARG A 66 -1.73 4.40 8.04
N PHE A 67 -1.29 5.60 7.67
CA PHE A 67 0.04 5.80 7.11
C PHE A 67 1.15 5.65 8.17
N GLN A 68 0.90 6.03 9.42
CA GLN A 68 1.83 5.80 10.53
C GLN A 68 1.99 4.30 10.81
N GLU A 69 0.89 3.54 10.83
CA GLU A 69 0.93 2.08 10.93
C GLU A 69 1.68 1.43 9.76
N LEU A 70 1.43 1.90 8.54
CA LEU A 70 2.15 1.44 7.35
C LEU A 70 3.66 1.67 7.51
N PHE A 71 4.06 2.85 7.96
CA PHE A 71 5.47 3.16 8.21
C PHE A 71 6.08 2.24 9.28
N ALA A 72 5.36 2.00 10.38
CA ALA A 72 5.81 1.07 11.42
C ALA A 72 6.02 -0.36 10.88
N LYS A 73 5.09 -0.87 10.07
CA LYS A 73 5.21 -2.19 9.41
C LYS A 73 6.39 -2.27 8.45
N VAL A 74 6.67 -1.20 7.71
CA VAL A 74 7.83 -1.14 6.80
C VAL A 74 9.12 -1.15 7.61
N ARG A 75 9.21 -0.33 8.66
CA ARG A 75 10.39 -0.27 9.54
C ARG A 75 10.67 -1.61 10.19
N GLU A 76 9.67 -2.24 10.79
CA GLU A 76 9.80 -3.59 11.38
C GLU A 76 10.33 -4.62 10.37
N LYS A 77 9.84 -4.60 9.12
CA LYS A 77 10.31 -5.49 8.07
C LYS A 77 11.74 -5.22 7.63
N VAL A 78 12.22 -3.98 7.72
CA VAL A 78 13.60 -3.63 7.39
C VAL A 78 14.53 -4.01 8.55
N ASP A 79 14.13 -3.72 9.78
CA ASP A 79 14.92 -3.98 10.99
C ASP A 79 15.10 -5.49 11.25
N ASN A 80 14.06 -6.30 10.98
CA ASN A 80 14.11 -7.76 11.12
C ASN A 80 14.86 -8.47 9.97
N HIS A 81 15.39 -7.71 9.00
CA HIS A 81 16.06 -8.22 7.81
C HIS A 81 17.56 -7.90 7.80
N GLY A 82 18.10 -7.56 8.98
CA GLY A 82 19.52 -7.39 9.28
C GLY A 82 20.14 -8.57 10.02
#